data_AF-A0A955MYM5-F1
#
_entry.id   AF-A0A955MYM5-F1
#
_cell.length_a   1.000
_cell.length_b   1.000
_cell.length_c   1.000
_cell.angle_alpha   90.00
_cell.angle_beta   90.00
_cell.angle_gamma   90.00
#
_symmetry.space_group_name_H-M   'P 1'
#
loop_
_entity.id
_entity.type
_entity.pdbx_description
1 polymer ?
#
loop_
_entity_poly.entity_id
_entity_poly.type
_entity_poly.pdbx_seq_one_letter_code
_entity_poly.pdbx_strand_id
1 'polypeptide(L)' 'ARKFGLKVIPHVGDMGLIHRHLVLFNHIALGHEKLFLEAIPHLDSYFVHPSVVREGVYETPREPGMGTDLKSEIHSSAL' A
#
# COMPACT_ATOMS: atom_id res chain seq x y z
N ALA A 1 -10.67 4.43 15.90
CA ALA A 1 -9.72 5.56 16.06
C ALA A 1 -10.42 6.91 15.95
N ARG A 2 -11.04 7.26 14.81
CA ARG A 2 -11.73 8.57 14.60
C ARG A 2 -12.66 9.01 15.73
N LYS A 3 -13.59 8.15 16.16
CA LYS A 3 -14.56 8.43 17.23
C LYS A 3 -13.90 8.91 18.54
N PHE A 4 -12.66 8.49 18.78
CA PHE A 4 -11.91 8.76 20.00
C PHE A 4 -10.74 9.74 19.78
N GLY A 5 -10.65 10.38 18.61
CA GLY A 5 -9.56 11.33 18.31
C GLY A 5 -8.17 10.70 18.26
N LEU A 6 -8.07 9.38 18.07
CA LEU A 6 -6.79 8.67 18.06
C LEU A 6 -6.18 8.67 16.65
N LYS A 7 -4.86 8.89 16.59
CA LYS A 7 -4.06 8.74 15.37
C LYS A 7 -3.96 7.27 14.98
N VAL A 8 -3.83 7.01 13.68
CA VAL A 8 -3.68 5.65 13.13
C VAL A 8 -2.36 5.61 12.38
N ILE A 9 -1.45 4.75 12.82
CA ILE A 9 -0.19 4.47 12.14
C ILE A 9 -0.28 3.01 11.67
N PRO A 10 -0.54 2.76 10.38
CA PRO A 10 -0.61 1.41 9.87
C PRO A 10 0.77 0.76 9.91
N HIS A 11 0.85 -0.46 10.43
CA HIS A 11 2.01 -1.31 10.21
C HIS A 11 2.04 -1.76 8.75
N VAL A 12 3.22 -1.75 8.14
CA VAL A 12 3.41 -2.21 6.77
C VAL A 12 4.43 -3.36 6.79
N GLY A 13 3.99 -4.56 6.42
CA GLY A 13 4.91 -5.62 6.04
C GLY A 13 5.36 -5.48 4.58
N ASP A 14 6.08 -6.46 4.06
CA ASP A 14 6.54 -6.47 2.65
C ASP A 14 5.40 -6.36 1.60
N MET A 15 4.14 -6.55 2.01
CA MET A 15 2.94 -6.33 1.20
C MET A 15 2.29 -4.95 1.46
N GLY A 16 3.06 -3.88 1.25
CA GLY A 16 2.58 -2.50 1.46
C GLY A 16 1.51 -2.00 0.48
N LEU A 17 1.21 -2.76 -0.59
CA LEU A 17 0.29 -2.38 -1.67
C LEU A 17 -1.12 -2.09 -1.18
N ILE A 18 -1.71 -3.00 -0.38
CA ILE A 18 -3.05 -2.86 0.21
C ILE A 18 -3.10 -1.65 1.15
N HIS A 19 -2.04 -1.43 1.92
CA HIS A 19 -1.99 -0.41 2.95
C HIS A 19 -2.11 1.01 2.38
N ARG A 20 -1.68 1.23 1.12
CA ARG A 20 -1.91 2.49 0.39
C ARG A 20 -3.39 2.84 0.27
N HIS A 21 -4.25 1.86 -0.03
CA HIS A 21 -5.68 2.08 -0.17
C HIS A 21 -6.32 2.43 1.18
N LEU A 22 -5.89 1.77 2.26
CA LEU A 22 -6.40 2.01 3.60
C LEU A 22 -6.05 3.41 4.12
N VAL A 23 -4.80 3.86 3.93
CA VAL A 23 -4.40 5.22 4.34
C VAL A 23 -5.07 6.30 3.50
N LEU A 24 -5.25 6.05 2.20
CA LEU A 24 -5.95 6.98 1.32
C LEU A 24 -7.42 7.13 1.74
N PHE A 25 -8.11 6.02 2.03
CA PHE A 25 -9.47 6.04 2.55
C PHE A 25 -9.55 6.76 3.91
N ASN A 26 -8.65 6.44 4.84
CA ASN A 26 -8.62 7.09 6.16
C ASN A 26 -8.43 8.61 6.03
N HIS A 27 -7.57 9.05 5.11
CA HIS A 27 -7.35 10.47 4.87
C HIS A 27 -8.57 11.14 4.22
N ILE A 28 -9.01 10.62 3.07
CA ILE A 28 -10.06 11.26 2.25
C ILE A 28 -11.45 11.14 2.89
N ALA A 29 -11.85 9.91 3.27
CA ALA A 29 -13.22 9.65 3.74
C ALA A 29 -13.40 9.93 5.24
N LEU A 30 -12.35 9.74 6.04
CA LEU A 30 -12.43 9.87 7.49
C LEU A 30 -11.71 11.13 8.02
N GLY A 31 -10.98 11.87 7.19
CA GLY A 31 -10.29 13.11 7.60
C GLY A 31 -9.12 12.86 8.55
N HIS A 32 -8.52 11.67 8.53
CA HIS A 32 -7.27 11.44 9.25
C HIS A 32 -6.13 12.23 8.61
N GLU A 33 -5.14 12.65 9.41
CA GLU A 33 -3.90 13.21 8.87
C GLU A 33 -3.20 12.20 7.95
N LYS A 34 -2.52 12.70 6.91
CA LYS A 34 -1.64 11.89 6.05
C LYS A 34 -0.38 11.54 6.85
N LEU A 35 -0.50 10.53 7.71
CA LEU A 35 0.59 10.04 8.56
C LEU A 35 1.54 9.13 7.77
N PHE A 36 2.72 8.90 8.35
CA PHE A 36 3.78 8.06 7.82
C PHE A 36 3.26 6.67 7.40
N LEU A 37 3.71 6.21 6.22
CA LEU A 37 3.53 4.84 5.75
C LEU A 37 4.92 4.27 5.49
N GLU A 38 5.23 3.15 6.13
CA GLU A 38 6.49 2.44 5.96
C GLU A 38 6.63 1.87 4.54
N ALA A 39 7.84 1.91 4.00
CA ALA A 39 8.15 1.48 2.64
C ALA A 39 9.27 0.44 2.62
N ILE A 40 8.92 -0.78 2.20
CA ILE A 40 9.83 -1.92 2.08
C ILE A 40 9.70 -2.49 0.67
N PRO A 41 10.58 -2.11 -0.28
CA PRO A 41 10.45 -2.49 -1.68
C PRO A 41 10.94 -3.92 -1.98
N HIS A 42 11.07 -4.78 -0.95
CA HIS A 42 11.70 -6.09 -1.08
C HIS A 42 11.00 -6.99 -2.11
N LEU A 43 9.68 -6.87 -2.24
CA LEU A 43 8.86 -7.71 -3.11
C LEU A 43 8.36 -7.00 -4.38
N ASP A 44 8.73 -5.74 -4.63
CA ASP A 44 8.15 -4.96 -5.74
C ASP A 44 8.34 -5.64 -7.12
N SER A 45 9.46 -6.35 -7.31
CA SER A 45 9.74 -7.06 -8.57
C SER A 45 8.72 -8.15 -8.91
N TYR A 46 7.95 -8.63 -7.93
CA TYR A 46 7.02 -9.72 -8.09
C TYR A 46 5.61 -9.28 -8.50
N PHE A 47 5.26 -8.02 -8.30
CA PHE A 47 3.93 -7.50 -8.58
C PHE A 47 3.79 -6.96 -10.00
N VAL A 48 2.60 -7.10 -10.58
CA VAL A 48 2.23 -6.51 -11.87
C VAL A 48 2.23 -4.98 -11.78
N HIS A 49 1.72 -4.44 -10.67
CA HIS A 49 1.61 -3.02 -10.39
C HIS A 49 2.26 -2.67 -9.04
N PRO A 50 3.60 -2.61 -8.98
CA PRO A 50 4.31 -2.34 -7.73
C PRO A 50 3.99 -0.97 -7.15
N SER A 51 4.29 -0.80 -5.87
CA SER A 51 4.16 0.50 -5.22
C SER A 51 5.27 1.43 -5.70
N VAL A 52 4.95 2.72 -5.89
CA VAL A 52 5.93 3.72 -6.31
C VAL A 52 6.04 4.76 -5.22
N VAL A 53 7.27 4.99 -4.75
CA VAL A 53 7.61 6.07 -3.82
C VAL A 53 8.49 7.07 -4.56
N ARG A 54 8.05 8.33 -4.63
CA ARG A 54 8.85 9.44 -5.18
C ARG A 54 8.95 10.54 -4.16
N GLU A 55 10.16 11.08 -3.98
CA GLU A 55 10.42 12.18 -3.04
C GLU A 55 9.90 11.89 -1.61
N GLY A 56 9.97 10.62 -1.18
CA GLY A 56 9.49 10.18 0.13
C GLY A 56 7.97 10.02 0.26
N VAL A 57 7.23 10.04 -0.86
CA VAL A 57 5.77 9.95 -0.88
C VAL A 57 5.29 8.82 -1.79
N TYR A 58 4.34 8.01 -1.28
CA TYR A 58 3.63 7.04 -2.10
C TYR A 58 2.78 7.70 -3.18
N GLU A 59 2.93 7.24 -4.41
CA GLU A 59 1.98 7.54 -5.47
C GLU A 59 0.66 6.80 -5.24
N THR A 60 -0.44 7.50 -5.55
CA THR A 60 -1.78 6.93 -5.46
C THR A 60 -1.98 5.86 -6.53
N PRO A 61 -2.47 4.65 -6.17
CA PRO A 61 -2.83 3.62 -7.14
C PRO A 61 -3.81 4.16 -8.19
N ARG A 62 -3.59 3.82 -9.47
CA ARG A 62 -4.48 4.18 -10.59
C ARG A 62 -5.13 2.99 -11.27
N GLU A 63 -4.47 1.84 -11.21
CA GLU A 63 -5.01 0.60 -11.75
C GLU A 63 -6.13 0.03 -10.85
N PRO A 64 -7.14 -0.61 -11.44
CA PRO A 64 -8.17 -1.31 -10.67
C PRO A 64 -7.60 -2.42 -9.79
N GLY A 65 -8.29 -2.70 -8.68
CA GLY A 65 -7.93 -3.76 -7.75
C GLY A 65 -7.10 -3.27 -6.56
N MET A 66 -6.49 -4.21 -5.85
CA MET A 66 -5.72 -3.95 -4.63
C MET A 66 -4.20 -3.86 -4.88
N GLY A 67 -3.77 -3.96 -6.14
CA GLY A 67 -2.36 -3.96 -6.54
C GLY A 67 -1.59 -5.21 -6.15
N THR A 68 -2.27 -6.30 -5.80
CA THR A 68 -1.65 -7.54 -5.28
C THR A 68 -1.45 -8.62 -6.34
N ASP A 69 -1.75 -8.33 -7.60
CA ASP A 69 -1.53 -9.26 -8.70
C ASP A 69 -0.04 -9.55 -8.86
N LEU A 70 0.30 -10.83 -8.88
CA LEU A 70 1.66 -11.33 -9.08
C LEU A 70 1.94 -11.57 -10.56
N LYS A 71 3.18 -11.38 -10.97
CA LYS A 71 3.62 -11.74 -12.32
C LYS A 71 3.45 -13.25 -12.54
N SER A 72 3.00 -13.62 -13.73
CA SER A 72 2.71 -15.01 -14.11
C SER A 72 3.89 -15.97 -13.93
N GLU A 73 5.12 -15.46 -14.11
CA GLU A 73 6.38 -16.22 -13.98
C GLU A 73 6.57 -16.83 -12.57
N ILE A 74 5.95 -16.25 -11.55
CA ILE A 74 6.04 -16.72 -10.15
C ILE A 74 5.17 -17.95 -9.91
N HIS A 75 4.04 -18.07 -10.61
CA HIS A 75 3.14 -19.22 -10.44
C HIS A 75 3.74 -20.52 -10.99
N SER A 76 4.72 -20.43 -11.91
CA SER A 76 5.29 -21.60 -12.57
C SER A 76 6.41 -22.30 -11.76
N SER A 77 6.98 -21.65 -10.74
CA SER A 77 8.06 -22.24 -9.93
C SER A 77 7.59 -22.88 -8.62
N ALA A 78 6.28 -22.83 -8.33
CA ALA A 78 5.68 -23.32 -7.10
C ALA A 78 4.89 -24.64 -7.27
N LEU A 79 4.97 -25.28 -8.44
CA LEU A 79 4.39 -26.58 -8.76
C LEU A 79 5.45 -27.54 -9.33
#